data_AF-A0A926GRL4-F1
#
_entry.id   AF-A0A926GRL4-F1
#
_cell.length_a   1.000
_cell.length_b   1.000
_cell.length_c   1.000
_cell.angle_alpha   90.00
_cell.angle_beta   90.00
_cell.angle_gamma   90.00
#
_symmetry.space_group_name_H-M   'P 1'
#
loop_
_entity.id
_entity.type
_entity.pdbx_description
1 polymer ?
#
loop_
_entity_poly.entity_id
_entity_poly.type
_entity_poly.pdbx_seq_one_letter_code
_entity_poly.pdbx_strand_id
1 'polypeptide(L)'
;MHHSNSPSASHAKQAFTLIELLVVIAIIAILAAILFPVFAQARAKARQVSCVSNQKQILLATLQYVQDFDETFPLAMVGLESGFRWCPVKYLYATTDPNARIYDSGYANALDPYVKNWQIWACPDSDSDST
;
A
#
# COMPACT_ATOMS: atom_id res chain seq x y z
N MET A 1 -63.49 31.28 -37.13
CA MET A 1 -62.42 31.01 -36.14
C MET A 1 -61.67 29.76 -36.61
N HIS A 2 -60.44 29.93 -37.10
CA HIS A 2 -59.61 28.85 -37.66
C HIS A 2 -58.97 28.03 -36.53
N HIS A 3 -59.20 26.71 -36.51
CA HIS A 3 -58.40 25.76 -35.75
C HIS A 3 -57.33 25.18 -36.68
N SER A 4 -56.05 25.51 -36.46
CA SER A 4 -54.93 24.78 -37.05
C SER A 4 -54.57 23.61 -36.15
N ASN A 5 -54.78 22.37 -36.60
CA ASN A 5 -54.16 21.20 -35.98
C ASN A 5 -52.79 20.97 -36.62
N SER A 6 -51.74 21.07 -35.81
CA SER A 6 -50.38 20.64 -36.17
C SER A 6 -50.27 19.12 -36.06
N PRO A 7 -49.65 18.40 -37.01
CA PRO A 7 -49.40 16.97 -36.87
C PRO A 7 -48.29 16.72 -35.84
N SER A 8 -48.58 15.89 -34.84
CA SER A 8 -47.63 15.43 -33.83
C SER A 8 -46.71 14.35 -34.42
N ALA A 9 -45.40 14.59 -34.42
CA ALA A 9 -44.40 13.63 -34.89
C ALA A 9 -44.38 12.38 -34.00
N SER A 10 -44.74 11.23 -34.57
CA SER A 10 -44.67 9.93 -33.92
C SER A 10 -43.21 9.52 -33.69
N HIS A 11 -42.80 9.50 -32.42
CA HIS A 11 -41.50 8.96 -32.03
C HIS A 11 -41.51 7.43 -32.23
N ALA A 12 -40.86 6.96 -33.29
CA ALA A 12 -40.56 5.55 -33.48
C ALA A 12 -39.66 5.08 -32.32
N LYS A 13 -40.25 4.39 -31.34
CA LYS A 13 -39.47 3.73 -30.29
C LYS A 13 -38.72 2.57 -30.93
N GLN A 14 -37.40 2.72 -31.07
CA GLN A 14 -36.51 1.62 -31.46
C GLN A 14 -36.57 0.55 -30.38
N ALA A 15 -37.13 -0.62 -30.72
CA ALA A 15 -37.09 -1.79 -29.86
C ALA A 15 -35.72 -2.45 -29.99
N PHE A 16 -34.94 -2.48 -28.91
CA PHE A 16 -33.67 -3.19 -28.84
C PHE A 16 -33.89 -4.69 -29.01
N THR A 17 -33.08 -5.34 -29.85
CA THR A 17 -33.16 -6.80 -30.02
C THR A 17 -32.45 -7.49 -28.86
N LEU A 18 -33.00 -8.62 -28.38
CA LEU A 18 -32.40 -9.40 -27.27
C LEU A 18 -30.96 -9.85 -27.59
N ILE A 19 -30.65 -10.08 -28.86
CA ILE A 19 -29.34 -10.52 -29.33
C ILE A 19 -28.30 -9.41 -29.15
N GLU A 20 -28.67 -8.16 -29.43
CA GLU A 20 -27.79 -7.00 -29.29
C GLU A 20 -27.38 -6.79 -27.83
N LEU A 21 -28.33 -6.94 -26.90
CA LEU A 21 -28.03 -6.88 -25.47
C LEU A 21 -27.15 -8.07 -25.02
N LEU A 22 -27.42 -9.28 -25.52
CA LEU A 22 -26.69 -10.50 -25.16
C LEU A 22 -25.22 -10.44 -25.60
N VAL A 23 -24.95 -9.96 -26.82
CA VAL A 23 -23.58 -9.82 -27.32
C VAL A 23 -22.79 -8.81 -26.47
N VAL A 24 -23.41 -7.71 -26.05
CA VAL A 24 -22.74 -6.69 -25.24
C VAL A 24 -22.31 -7.24 -23.89
N ILE A 25 -23.21 -7.94 -23.18
CA ILE A 25 -22.84 -8.54 -21.88
C ILE A 25 -21.78 -9.63 -22.04
N ALA A 26 -21.80 -10.38 -23.14
CA ALA A 26 -20.79 -11.42 -23.42
C ALA A 26 -19.40 -10.79 -23.61
N ILE A 27 -19.31 -9.67 -24.35
CA ILE A 27 -18.05 -8.94 -24.53
C ILE A 27 -17.56 -8.35 -23.20
N ILE A 28 -18.44 -7.74 -22.40
CA ILE A 28 -18.08 -7.19 -21.08
C ILE A 28 -17.54 -8.29 -20.16
N ALA A 29 -18.17 -9.48 -20.15
CA ALA A 29 -17.74 -10.60 -19.34
C ALA A 29 -16.32 -11.07 -19.70
N ILE A 30 -15.99 -11.15 -20.99
CA ILE A 30 -14.65 -11.53 -21.46
C ILE A 30 -13.62 -10.46 -21.06
N LEU A 31 -13.92 -9.18 -21.26
CA LEU A 31 -13.02 -8.10 -20.89
C LEU A 31 -12.78 -8.05 -19.37
N ALA A 32 -13.83 -8.19 -18.58
CA ALA A 32 -13.75 -8.20 -17.12
C ALA A 32 -12.91 -9.39 -16.61
N ALA A 33 -13.06 -10.57 -17.22
CA ALA A 33 -12.31 -11.78 -16.87
C ALA A 33 -10.79 -11.60 -17.03
N ILE A 34 -10.33 -10.80 -18.01
CA ILE A 34 -8.91 -10.49 -18.20
C ILE A 34 -8.49 -9.31 -17.31
N LEU A 35 -9.36 -8.31 -17.15
CA LEU A 35 -9.03 -7.10 -16.42
C LEU A 35 -8.90 -7.33 -14.92
N PHE A 36 -9.74 -8.16 -14.30
CA PHE A 36 -9.69 -8.44 -12.87
C PHE A 36 -8.36 -9.04 -12.37
N PRO A 37 -7.82 -10.14 -12.97
CA PRO A 37 -6.57 -10.71 -12.51
C PRO A 37 -5.39 -9.75 -12.72
N VAL A 38 -5.37 -9.00 -13.82
CA VAL A 38 -4.32 -8.00 -14.10
C VAL A 38 -4.41 -6.83 -13.12
N PHE A 39 -5.60 -6.34 -12.85
CA PHE A 39 -5.82 -5.23 -11.91
C PHE A 39 -5.44 -5.62 -10.47
N ALA A 40 -5.75 -6.84 -10.05
CA ALA A 40 -5.34 -7.35 -8.75
C ALA A 40 -3.81 -7.37 -8.61
N GLN A 41 -3.10 -7.87 -9.62
CA GLN A 41 -1.63 -7.86 -9.65
C GLN A 41 -1.07 -6.44 -9.65
N ALA A 42 -1.63 -5.54 -10.47
CA ALA A 42 -1.20 -4.14 -10.54
C ALA A 42 -1.37 -3.42 -9.19
N ARG A 43 -2.48 -3.68 -8.49
CA ARG A 43 -2.73 -3.13 -7.14
C ARG A 43 -1.73 -3.65 -6.12
N ALA A 44 -1.41 -4.94 -6.14
CA ALA A 44 -0.38 -5.51 -5.26
C ALA A 44 1.00 -4.88 -5.55
N LYS A 45 1.35 -4.72 -6.83
CA LYS A 45 2.60 -4.04 -7.22
C LYS A 45 2.64 -2.58 -6.78
N ALA A 46 1.52 -1.86 -6.84
CA ALA A 46 1.45 -0.49 -6.33
C ALA A 46 1.73 -0.43 -4.81
N ARG A 47 1.18 -1.36 -4.02
CA ARG A 47 1.47 -1.49 -2.57
C ARG A 47 2.95 -1.76 -2.32
N GLN A 48 3.55 -2.66 -3.09
CA GLN A 48 4.98 -2.97 -3.02
C GLN A 48 5.84 -1.72 -3.31
N VAL A 49 5.51 -0.95 -4.35
CA VAL A 49 6.21 0.28 -4.70
C VAL A 49 6.14 1.31 -3.56
N SER A 50 4.97 1.46 -2.93
CA SER A 50 4.80 2.33 -1.77
C SER A 50 5.68 1.88 -0.59
N CYS A 51 5.74 0.57 -0.30
CA CYS A 51 6.63 0.04 0.75
C CYS A 51 8.10 0.34 0.46
N VAL A 52 8.56 0.13 -0.78
CA VAL A 52 9.93 0.47 -1.18
C VAL A 52 10.22 1.97 -1.04
N SER A 53 9.25 2.83 -1.36
CA SER A 53 9.37 4.28 -1.16
C SER A 53 9.49 4.64 0.33
N ASN A 54 8.71 4.00 1.19
CA ASN A 54 8.78 4.18 2.64
C ASN A 54 10.15 3.76 3.20
N GLN A 55 10.67 2.60 2.77
CA GLN A 55 12.00 2.13 3.17
C GLN A 55 13.11 3.10 2.75
N LYS A 56 13.01 3.67 1.55
CA LYS A 56 13.96 4.71 1.11
C LYS A 56 13.92 5.95 2.01
N GLN A 57 12.74 6.37 2.45
CA GLN A 57 12.61 7.50 3.39
C GLN A 57 13.26 7.19 4.73
N ILE A 58 13.06 5.99 5.28
CA ILE A 58 13.71 5.54 6.53
C ILE A 58 15.23 5.48 6.37
N LEU A 59 15.72 4.94 5.25
CA LEU A 59 17.16 4.88 4.98
C LEU A 59 17.78 6.28 4.93
N LEU A 60 17.13 7.22 4.24
CA LEU A 60 17.60 8.61 4.17
C LEU A 60 17.63 9.26 5.57
N ALA A 61 16.59 9.05 6.38
CA ALA A 61 16.57 9.51 7.77
C ALA A 61 17.72 8.90 8.59
N THR A 62 18.01 7.62 8.39
CA THR A 62 19.14 6.93 9.05
C THR A 62 20.48 7.53 8.64
N LEU A 63 20.67 7.83 7.36
CA LEU A 63 21.91 8.45 6.88
C LEU A 63 22.08 9.87 7.43
N GLN A 64 20.99 10.63 7.58
CA GLN A 64 21.02 11.95 8.23
C GLN A 64 21.40 11.83 9.70
N TYR A 65 20.81 10.88 10.44
CA TYR A 65 21.21 10.60 11.82
C TYR A 65 22.71 10.26 11.92
N VAL A 66 23.20 9.36 11.08
CA VAL A 66 24.62 8.95 11.09
C VAL A 66 25.55 10.13 10.83
N GLN A 67 25.15 11.08 9.98
CA GLN A 67 25.91 12.31 9.73
C GLN A 67 25.97 13.24 10.94
N ASP A 68 24.88 13.33 11.71
CA ASP A 68 24.79 14.22 12.87
C ASP A 68 25.43 13.62 14.14
N PHE A 69 25.60 12.29 14.20
CA PHE A 69 26.08 11.54 15.37
C PHE A 69 27.41 10.81 15.15
N ASP A 70 28.41 11.48 14.56
CA ASP A 70 29.79 10.98 14.40
C ASP A 70 29.88 9.56 13.80
N GLU A 71 29.14 9.33 12.71
CA GLU A 71 29.08 8.04 12.00
C GLU A 71 28.49 6.87 12.82
N THR A 72 27.82 7.18 13.92
CA THR A 72 27.21 6.16 14.79
C THR A 72 25.80 5.83 14.33
N PHE A 73 25.51 4.54 14.14
CA PHE A 73 24.15 4.08 13.85
C PHE A 73 23.27 4.12 15.10
N PRO A 74 21.97 4.40 14.95
CA PRO A 74 21.02 4.42 16.06
C PRO A 74 20.95 3.06 16.76
N LEU A 75 20.58 3.10 18.05
CA LEU A 75 20.40 1.90 18.86
C LEU A 75 18.94 1.44 18.79
N ALA A 76 18.73 0.13 18.70
CA ALA A 76 17.43 -0.50 18.89
C ALA A 76 17.36 -1.14 20.28
N MET A 77 16.16 -1.18 20.84
CA MET A 77 15.90 -1.92 22.06
C MET A 77 15.54 -3.37 21.71
N VAL A 78 16.27 -4.32 22.29
CA VAL A 78 16.03 -5.75 22.12
C VAL A 78 15.53 -6.31 23.45
N GLY A 79 14.36 -6.95 23.41
CA GLY A 79 13.87 -7.80 24.50
C GLY A 79 14.54 -9.15 24.47
N LEU A 80 15.10 -9.55 25.59
CA LEU A 80 15.73 -10.85 25.83
C LEU A 80 15.07 -11.48 27.05
N GLU A 81 15.26 -12.78 27.26
CA GLU A 81 14.78 -13.43 28.48
C GLU A 81 15.37 -12.80 29.75
N SER A 82 16.61 -12.28 29.66
CA SER A 82 17.30 -11.60 30.76
C SER A 82 16.89 -10.13 30.95
N GLY A 83 15.92 -9.62 30.18
CA GLY A 83 15.47 -8.22 30.22
C GLY A 83 15.75 -7.45 28.92
N PHE A 84 15.85 -6.12 29.00
CA PHE A 84 16.05 -5.26 27.83
C PHE A 84 17.52 -4.91 27.63
N ARG A 85 17.97 -4.91 26.37
CA ARG A 85 19.33 -4.48 25.98
C ARG A 85 19.27 -3.48 24.83
N TRP A 86 20.04 -2.39 24.94
CA TRP A 86 20.28 -1.46 23.85
C TRP A 86 21.39 -2.00 22.95
N CYS A 87 21.05 -2.30 21.70
CA CYS A 87 21.99 -2.85 20.72
C CYS A 87 22.05 -1.91 19.49
N PRO A 88 23.23 -1.67 18.90
CA PRO A 88 23.30 -0.99 17.61
C PRO A 88 22.49 -1.76 16.57
N VAL A 89 21.73 -1.06 15.72
CA VAL A 89 20.89 -1.70 14.69
C VAL A 89 21.69 -2.64 13.78
N LYS A 90 22.98 -2.34 13.57
CA LYS A 90 23.92 -3.20 12.84
C LYS A 90 24.04 -4.61 13.42
N TYR A 91 23.82 -4.78 14.72
CA TYR A 91 23.97 -6.05 15.43
C TYR A 91 22.63 -6.62 15.90
N LEU A 92 21.50 -6.15 15.35
CA LEU A 92 20.16 -6.66 15.72
C LEU A 92 20.01 -8.18 15.54
N TYR A 93 20.74 -8.78 14.58
CA TYR A 93 20.73 -10.22 14.32
C TYR A 93 21.79 -11.00 15.13
N ALA A 94 22.63 -10.33 15.93
CA ALA A 94 23.74 -10.95 16.64
C ALA A 94 23.36 -11.51 18.02
N THR A 95 22.07 -11.48 18.38
CA THR A 95 21.60 -12.11 19.61
C THR A 95 21.53 -13.62 19.45
N THR A 96 22.13 -14.37 20.38
CA THR A 96 22.03 -15.84 20.44
C THR A 96 20.73 -16.31 21.09
N ASP A 97 19.88 -15.38 21.53
CA ASP A 97 18.59 -15.67 22.17
C ASP A 97 17.52 -15.95 21.09
N PRO A 98 16.99 -17.18 21.01
CA PRO A 98 15.95 -17.55 20.04
C PRO A 98 14.61 -16.85 20.31
N ASN A 99 14.40 -16.29 21.50
CA ASN A 99 13.20 -15.57 21.90
C ASN A 99 13.35 -14.04 21.83
N ALA A 100 14.45 -13.55 21.24
CA ALA A 100 14.69 -12.12 21.13
C ALA A 100 13.60 -11.41 20.32
N ARG A 101 12.99 -10.37 20.91
CA ARG A 101 12.01 -9.50 20.23
C ARG A 101 12.62 -8.14 20.00
N ILE A 102 12.58 -7.68 18.76
CA ILE A 102 13.04 -6.34 18.40
C ILE A 102 11.92 -5.36 18.74
N TYR A 103 12.20 -4.39 19.61
CA TYR A 103 11.33 -3.26 19.85
C TYR A 103 11.82 -2.09 19.01
N ASP A 104 11.09 -1.83 17.93
CA ASP A 104 11.41 -0.79 16.95
C ASP A 104 11.33 0.64 17.55
N SER A 105 10.77 0.79 18.75
CA SER A 105 10.62 2.10 19.40
C SER A 105 11.95 2.83 19.59
N GLY A 106 13.04 2.12 19.91
CA GLY A 106 14.35 2.75 20.07
C GLY A 106 14.89 3.37 18.78
N TYR A 107 14.75 2.64 17.67
CA TYR A 107 15.21 3.07 16.36
C TYR A 107 14.31 4.16 15.79
N ALA A 108 13.00 3.98 15.86
CA ALA A 108 12.03 4.94 15.39
C ALA A 108 12.18 6.29 16.13
N ASN A 109 12.25 6.27 17.46
CA ASN A 109 12.44 7.49 18.27
C ASN A 109 13.75 8.23 17.94
N ALA A 110 14.83 7.51 17.61
CA ALA A 110 16.08 8.13 17.20
C ALA A 110 15.96 8.87 15.85
N LEU A 111 15.04 8.42 14.99
CA LEU A 111 14.80 8.98 13.68
C LEU A 111 13.65 10.00 13.63
N ASP A 112 12.90 10.19 14.72
CA ASP A 112 11.84 11.20 14.87
C ASP A 112 12.16 12.58 14.27
N PRO A 113 13.33 13.20 14.54
CA PRO A 113 13.62 14.52 13.98
C PRO A 113 13.82 14.52 12.46
N TYR A 114 14.12 13.37 11.86
CA TYR A 114 14.39 13.20 10.42
C TYR A 114 13.18 12.63 9.65
N VAL A 115 12.22 12.03 10.36
CA VAL A 115 11.02 11.41 9.79
C VAL A 115 9.84 12.38 9.88
N LYS A 116 9.34 12.81 8.71
CA LYS A 116 8.20 13.74 8.62
C LYS A 116 6.82 13.06 8.60
N ASN A 117 6.78 11.76 8.36
CA ASN A 117 5.55 10.99 8.25
C ASN A 117 5.71 9.64 8.93
N TRP A 118 4.92 9.39 9.98
CA TRP A 118 4.97 8.13 10.74
C TRP A 118 4.35 6.93 10.00
N GLN A 119 3.58 7.17 8.94
CA GLN A 119 3.00 6.09 8.13
C GLN A 119 4.06 5.29 7.36
N ILE A 120 5.30 5.79 7.28
CA ILE A 120 6.39 5.09 6.58
C ILE A 120 6.86 3.83 7.33
N TRP A 121 6.58 3.73 8.63
CA TRP A 121 6.94 2.55 9.44
C TRP A 121 6.07 1.32 9.15
N ALA A 122 4.96 1.50 8.43
CA ALA A 122 4.11 0.42 7.99
C ALA A 122 4.22 0.24 6.47
N CYS A 123 4.32 -1.01 6.03
CA CYS A 123 4.17 -1.35 4.63
C CYS A 123 2.72 -1.79 4.36
N PRO A 124 2.06 -1.32 3.29
CA PRO A 124 0.67 -1.69 2.99
C PRO A 124 0.43 -3.18 2.67
N ASP A 125 1.49 -3.99 2.69
CA ASP A 125 1.53 -5.41 2.33
C ASP A 125 1.97 -6.29 3.52
N SER A 126 2.26 -5.70 4.69
CA SER A 126 2.56 -6.49 5.89
C SER A 126 1.25 -7.01 6.49
N ASP A 127 1.05 -8.32 6.37
CA ASP A 127 -0.14 -9.04 6.83
C ASP A 127 -0.55 -8.70 8.28
N SER A 128 -1.70 -8.04 8.40
CA SER A 128 -2.62 -8.18 9.54
C SER A 128 -3.96 -8.79 9.14
N ASP A 129 -4.13 -9.20 7.88
CA ASP A 129 -5.38 -9.72 7.30
C ASP A 129 -5.35 -11.25 7.08
N SER A 130 -4.44 -11.98 7.73
CA SER A 130 -4.40 -13.45 7.72
C SER A 130 -5.27 -14.09 8.82
N THR A 131 -6.42 -13.50 9.14
CA THR A 131 -7.43 -14.11 10.05
C THR A 131 -8.75 -14.28 9.32
#